data_AF-X1UC77-F1
#
_entry.id   AF-X1UC77-F1
#
_cell.length_a   1.000
_cell.length_b   1.000
_cell.length_c   1.000
_cell.angle_alpha   90.00
_cell.angle_beta   90.00
_cell.angle_gamma   90.00
#
_symmetry.space_group_name_H-M   'P 1'
#
loop_
_entity.id
_entity.type
_entity.pdbx_description
1 polymer ?
#
loop_
_entity_poly.entity_id
_entity_poly.type
_entity_poly.pdbx_seq_one_letter_code
_entity_poly.pdbx_strand_id
1 'polypeptide(L)'
;TDIGIRVGKGFTAVAIDDYALESPLGEGIGVDEFNHQACNVAGAVVVGPTCSFTLKRIMVNNSGATISDIREIGAYVAGYPIWSYYLGFRDVLPGAVSVPHGGSITVTYTLAVTV
;
A
#
# COMPACT_ATOMS: atom_id res chain seq x y z
N THR A 1 1.38 -7.78 8.70
CA THR A 1 2.62 -7.03 9.02
C THR A 1 2.43 -5.54 8.74
N ASP A 2 2.99 -4.64 9.54
CA ASP A 2 2.82 -3.17 9.36
C ASP A 2 3.80 -2.51 8.39
N ILE A 3 4.75 -3.26 7.84
CA ILE A 3 5.69 -2.79 6.81
C ILE A 3 5.25 -3.17 5.40
N GLY A 4 5.69 -2.40 4.41
CA GLY A 4 5.43 -2.58 2.98
C GLY A 4 4.14 -1.90 2.52
N ILE A 5 3.70 -2.24 1.30
CA ILE A 5 2.47 -1.67 0.72
C ILE A 5 1.24 -2.06 1.56
N ARG A 6 0.37 -1.09 1.82
CA ARG A 6 -0.92 -1.22 2.48
C ARG A 6 -2.00 -0.55 1.63
N VAL A 7 -3.25 -0.94 1.86
CA VAL A 7 -4.45 -0.32 1.30
C VAL A 7 -5.38 0.13 2.41
N GLY A 8 -6.23 1.11 2.11
CA GLY A 8 -7.20 1.66 3.05
C GLY A 8 -8.49 2.11 2.37
N LYS A 9 -9.43 2.57 3.19
CA LYS A 9 -10.70 3.16 2.74
C LYS A 9 -10.71 4.69 2.75
N GLY A 10 -9.62 5.30 3.23
CA GLY A 10 -9.45 6.75 3.23
C GLY A 10 -9.60 7.35 1.84
N PHE A 11 -10.22 8.52 1.77
CA PHE A 11 -10.52 9.20 0.51
C PHE A 11 -10.27 10.71 0.57
N THR A 12 -9.81 11.21 1.73
CA THR A 12 -9.32 12.58 1.84
C THR A 12 -8.11 12.76 0.93
N ALA A 13 -8.09 13.84 0.15
CA ALA A 13 -7.00 14.13 -0.78
C ALA A 13 -5.64 14.13 -0.05
N VAL A 14 -4.60 13.61 -0.73
CA VAL A 14 -3.25 13.51 -0.15
C VAL A 14 -2.75 14.89 0.27
N ALA A 15 -2.28 14.97 1.52
CA ALA A 15 -1.53 16.10 2.03
C ALA A 15 -0.04 15.74 2.12
N ILE A 16 0.85 16.72 1.92
CA ILE A 16 2.30 16.46 1.91
C ILE A 16 2.85 16.03 3.28
N ASP A 17 2.11 16.33 4.35
CA ASP A 17 2.42 15.99 5.74
C ASP A 17 1.65 14.77 6.26
N ASP A 18 0.96 14.02 5.39
CA ASP A 18 0.34 12.75 5.75
C ASP A 18 1.38 11.78 6.31
N TYR A 19 1.12 11.28 7.53
CA TYR A 19 2.01 10.38 8.26
C TYR A 19 1.45 8.95 8.41
N ALA A 20 0.20 8.75 8.03
CA ALA A 20 -0.47 7.45 7.99
C ALA A 20 -1.52 7.40 6.87
N LEU A 21 -1.95 6.19 6.52
CA LEU A 21 -3.24 6.02 5.83
C LEU A 21 -4.36 6.48 6.76
N GLU A 22 -5.41 7.07 6.19
CA GLU A 22 -6.54 7.61 6.95
C GLU A 22 -7.41 6.49 7.54
N SER A 23 -7.59 5.38 6.82
CA SER A 23 -8.35 4.22 7.27
C SER A 23 -7.71 2.93 6.72
N PRO A 24 -6.55 2.52 7.24
CA PRO A 24 -5.82 1.34 6.77
C PRO A 24 -6.59 0.05 7.01
N LEU A 25 -6.52 -0.88 6.04
CA LEU A 25 -7.01 -2.24 6.19
C LEU A 25 -5.94 -3.13 6.81
N GLY A 26 -6.37 -3.97 7.76
CA GLY A 26 -5.51 -4.76 8.62
C GLY A 26 -4.88 -5.98 7.93
N GLU A 27 -3.90 -6.58 8.59
CA GLU A 27 -3.46 -7.94 8.28
C GLU A 27 -4.39 -8.94 8.95
N GLY A 28 -4.93 -9.90 8.21
CA GLY A 28 -5.70 -10.98 8.80
C GLY A 28 -6.75 -11.58 7.87
N ILE A 29 -7.77 -12.16 8.49
CA ILE A 29 -8.90 -12.83 7.83
C ILE A 29 -10.24 -12.37 8.42
N GLY A 30 -10.24 -11.31 9.23
CA GLY A 30 -11.44 -10.67 9.73
C GLY A 30 -12.08 -9.75 8.69
N VAL A 31 -13.17 -9.10 9.10
CA VAL A 31 -13.83 -8.07 8.31
C VAL A 31 -12.82 -6.97 7.97
N ASP A 32 -12.74 -6.59 6.70
CA ASP A 32 -11.86 -5.50 6.23
C ASP A 32 -10.37 -5.76 6.51
N GLU A 33 -9.96 -7.04 6.52
CA GLU A 33 -8.57 -7.46 6.62
C GLU A 33 -8.12 -8.25 5.38
N PHE A 34 -6.85 -8.08 5.02
CA PHE A 34 -6.20 -8.84 3.97
C PHE A 34 -5.10 -9.73 4.53
N ASN A 35 -4.88 -10.90 3.93
CA ASN A 35 -3.62 -11.61 4.10
C ASN A 35 -2.58 -10.94 3.19
N HIS A 36 -1.69 -10.14 3.77
CA HIS A 36 -0.65 -9.49 3.01
C HIS A 36 0.47 -10.48 2.70
N GLN A 37 0.74 -10.66 1.42
CA GLN A 37 1.89 -11.43 0.97
C GLN A 37 3.18 -10.61 1.14
N ALA A 38 4.32 -11.23 0.86
CA ALA A 38 5.61 -10.53 0.86
C ALA A 38 5.56 -9.27 -0.03
N CYS A 39 6.09 -8.16 0.49
CA CYS A 39 6.31 -6.95 -0.31
C CYS A 39 7.69 -7.04 -0.95
N ASN A 40 7.76 -7.01 -2.27
CA ASN A 40 9.00 -7.06 -3.02
C ASN A 40 9.42 -5.65 -3.43
N VAL A 41 10.72 -5.41 -3.43
CA VAL A 41 11.33 -4.16 -3.87
C VAL A 41 12.28 -4.51 -5.01
N ALA A 42 12.05 -3.94 -6.19
CA ALA A 42 12.98 -4.03 -7.30
C ALA A 42 14.17 -3.10 -7.06
N GLY A 43 15.35 -3.47 -7.58
CA GLY A 43 16.51 -2.58 -7.57
C GLY A 43 16.23 -1.28 -8.32
N ALA A 44 16.90 -0.21 -7.89
CA ALA A 44 16.78 1.09 -8.56
C ALA A 44 17.33 1.03 -10.00
N VAL A 45 16.66 1.72 -10.91
CA VAL A 45 17.02 1.84 -12.32
C VAL A 45 17.12 3.32 -12.68
N VAL A 46 18.18 3.68 -13.40
CA VAL A 46 18.43 5.04 -13.90
C VAL A 46 18.27 5.07 -15.41
N VAL A 47 17.43 5.96 -15.93
CA VAL A 47 17.21 6.19 -17.36
C VAL A 47 17.19 7.70 -17.62
N GLY A 48 18.22 8.21 -18.30
CA GLY A 48 18.38 9.65 -18.51
C GLY A 48 18.45 10.41 -17.16
N PRO A 49 17.64 11.46 -16.95
CA PRO A 49 17.61 12.22 -15.69
C PRO A 49 16.79 11.56 -14.58
N THR A 50 16.18 10.39 -14.81
CA THR A 50 15.24 9.76 -13.87
C THR A 50 15.86 8.56 -13.17
N CYS A 51 15.79 8.52 -11.84
CA CYS A 51 16.05 7.34 -11.02
C CYS A 51 14.72 6.83 -10.44
N SER A 52 14.46 5.52 -10.54
CA SER A 52 13.21 4.93 -10.07
C SER A 52 13.38 3.53 -9.51
N PHE A 53 12.45 3.09 -8.66
CA PHE A 53 12.34 1.71 -8.21
C PHE A 53 10.87 1.34 -8.01
N THR A 54 10.58 0.03 -8.07
CA THR A 54 9.21 -0.48 -8.00
C THR A 54 9.01 -1.33 -6.74
N LEU A 55 7.90 -1.07 -6.05
CA LEU A 55 7.37 -1.86 -4.96
C LEU A 55 6.21 -2.70 -5.47
N LYS A 56 6.12 -3.96 -5.03
CA LYS A 56 5.00 -4.84 -5.39
C LYS A 56 4.55 -5.69 -4.21
N ARG A 57 3.24 -5.74 -3.97
CA ARG A 57 2.62 -6.65 -2.99
C ARG A 57 1.28 -7.17 -3.49
N ILE A 58 1.01 -8.44 -3.18
CA ILE A 58 -0.29 -9.07 -3.35
C ILE A 58 -0.98 -9.12 -1.98
N MET A 59 -2.27 -8.84 -1.94
CA MET A 59 -3.07 -8.85 -0.72
C MET A 59 -4.34 -9.66 -1.01
N VAL A 60 -4.50 -10.78 -0.30
CA VAL A 60 -5.55 -11.78 -0.57
C VAL A 60 -6.69 -11.60 0.42
N ASN A 61 -7.92 -11.53 -0.10
CA ASN A 61 -9.10 -11.41 0.74
C ASN A 61 -9.62 -12.80 1.14
N ASN A 62 -9.29 -13.22 2.36
CA ASN A 62 -9.85 -14.42 2.98
C ASN A 62 -10.86 -14.10 4.09
N SER A 63 -11.47 -12.92 4.08
CA SER A 63 -12.37 -12.44 5.14
C SER A 63 -13.75 -13.10 5.22
N GLY A 64 -14.12 -13.91 4.22
CA GLY A 64 -15.46 -14.47 4.06
C GLY A 64 -16.48 -13.53 3.41
N ALA A 65 -16.11 -12.27 3.12
CA ALA A 65 -16.96 -11.30 2.43
C ALA A 65 -16.18 -10.48 1.38
N THR A 66 -16.87 -9.73 0.53
CA THR A 66 -16.22 -8.75 -0.36
C THR A 66 -15.76 -7.54 0.46
N ILE A 67 -14.49 -7.18 0.34
CA ILE A 67 -13.96 -5.92 0.88
C ILE A 67 -14.19 -4.84 -0.18
N SER A 68 -15.08 -3.89 0.09
CA SER A 68 -15.42 -2.79 -0.82
C SER A 68 -14.76 -1.47 -0.43
N ASP A 69 -14.86 -0.48 -1.31
CA ASP A 69 -14.47 0.92 -1.04
C ASP A 69 -13.00 1.13 -0.69
N ILE A 70 -12.12 0.32 -1.26
CA ILE A 70 -10.67 0.53 -1.16
C ILE A 70 -10.32 1.75 -2.01
N ARG A 71 -9.72 2.77 -1.40
CA ARG A 71 -9.53 4.10 -1.99
C ARG A 71 -8.16 4.72 -1.75
N GLU A 72 -7.35 4.17 -0.86
CA GLU A 72 -5.99 4.67 -0.64
C GLU A 72 -4.97 3.54 -0.66
N ILE A 73 -3.76 3.90 -1.05
CA ILE A 73 -2.56 3.07 -1.05
C ILE A 73 -1.48 3.83 -0.29
N GLY A 74 -0.65 3.11 0.45
CA GLY A 74 0.60 3.66 0.95
C GLY A 74 1.62 2.57 1.13
N ALA A 75 2.86 2.94 1.43
CA ALA A 75 3.86 1.96 1.88
C ALA A 75 4.53 2.45 3.15
N TYR A 76 4.59 1.56 4.14
CA TYR A 76 5.28 1.82 5.40
C TYR A 76 6.69 1.23 5.35
N VAL A 77 7.66 2.01 5.78
CA VAL A 77 9.06 1.62 5.89
C VAL A 77 9.45 1.49 7.35
N ALA A 78 10.30 0.51 7.65
CA ALA A 78 10.91 0.39 8.97
C ALA A 78 12.00 1.47 9.10
N GLY A 79 12.01 2.18 10.23
CA GLY A 79 13.07 3.11 10.59
C GLY A 79 13.73 2.73 11.91
N TYR A 80 14.55 3.65 12.42
CA TYR A 80 15.17 3.55 13.75
C TYR A 80 14.41 4.42 14.76
N PRO A 81 14.16 3.96 16.01
CA PRO A 81 14.52 2.65 16.56
C PRO A 81 13.81 1.50 15.87
N ILE A 82 14.43 0.30 15.91
CA ILE A 82 13.82 -0.93 15.37
C ILE A 82 12.40 -1.04 15.96
N TRP A 83 11.43 -1.31 15.08
CA TRP A 83 9.96 -1.31 15.32
C TRP A 83 9.23 0.03 15.13
N SER A 84 9.91 1.11 14.76
CA SER A 84 9.24 2.31 14.26
C SER A 84 8.90 2.17 12.78
N TYR A 85 7.65 2.46 12.43
CA TYR A 85 7.16 2.42 11.05
C TYR A 85 6.72 3.81 10.61
N TYR A 86 7.15 4.21 9.42
CA TYR A 86 6.88 5.53 8.86
C TYR A 86 6.23 5.37 7.49
N LEU A 87 5.26 6.24 7.19
CA LEU A 87 4.68 6.28 5.86
C LEU A 87 5.70 6.88 4.88
N GLY A 88 6.07 6.11 3.85
CA GLY A 88 6.97 6.57 2.80
C GLY A 88 6.25 7.35 1.70
N PHE A 89 5.00 6.97 1.40
CA PHE A 89 4.11 7.70 0.52
C PHE A 89 2.64 7.31 0.80
N ARG A 90 1.73 8.20 0.42
CA ARG A 90 0.29 7.96 0.32
C ARG A 90 -0.18 8.32 -1.08
N ASP A 91 -1.13 7.56 -1.60
CA ASP A 91 -1.84 7.83 -2.83
C ASP A 91 -3.33 7.54 -2.66
N VAL A 92 -4.18 8.33 -3.31
CA VAL A 92 -5.63 8.18 -3.29
C VAL A 92 -6.09 7.79 -4.69
N LEU A 93 -6.74 6.64 -4.78
CA LEU A 93 -7.25 6.10 -6.02
C LEU A 93 -8.35 7.00 -6.58
N PRO A 94 -8.40 7.20 -7.92
CA PRO A 94 -9.43 8.01 -8.56
C PRO A 94 -10.84 7.40 -8.44
N GLY A 95 -10.96 6.14 -8.02
CA GLY A 95 -12.21 5.44 -7.80
C GLY A 95 -12.05 4.29 -6.81
N ALA A 96 -13.16 3.86 -6.21
CA ALA A 96 -13.17 2.72 -5.30
C ALA A 96 -12.89 1.40 -6.03
N VAL A 97 -12.16 0.53 -5.35
CA VAL A 97 -11.92 -0.86 -5.77
C VAL A 97 -12.55 -1.80 -4.74
N SER A 98 -13.06 -2.93 -5.21
CA SER A 98 -13.59 -4.01 -4.38
C SER A 98 -12.87 -5.31 -4.68
N VAL A 99 -12.59 -6.10 -3.65
CA VAL A 99 -11.96 -7.42 -3.77
C VAL A 99 -12.91 -8.46 -3.17
N PRO A 100 -13.49 -9.36 -3.98
CA PRO A 100 -14.33 -10.45 -3.49
C PRO A 100 -13.56 -11.40 -2.57
N HIS A 101 -14.28 -12.14 -1.72
CA HIS A 101 -13.69 -13.26 -0.98
C HIS A 101 -13.06 -14.28 -1.94
N GLY A 102 -11.86 -14.77 -1.59
CA GLY A 102 -11.03 -15.64 -2.44
C GLY A 102 -10.28 -14.88 -3.55
N GLY A 103 -10.56 -13.59 -3.72
CA GLY A 103 -9.85 -12.70 -4.65
C GLY A 103 -8.59 -12.09 -4.05
N SER A 104 -7.90 -11.29 -4.86
CA SER A 104 -6.76 -10.50 -4.40
C SER A 104 -6.67 -9.15 -5.11
N ILE A 105 -6.00 -8.21 -4.46
CA ILE A 105 -5.50 -6.98 -5.09
C ILE A 105 -3.98 -7.07 -5.19
N THR A 106 -3.45 -6.77 -6.37
CA THR A 106 -2.01 -6.63 -6.59
C THR A 106 -1.70 -5.16 -6.77
N VAL A 107 -0.91 -4.60 -5.86
CA VAL A 107 -0.44 -3.23 -5.97
C VAL A 107 1.00 -3.25 -6.46
N THR A 108 1.25 -2.51 -7.54
CA THR A 108 2.58 -2.24 -8.08
C THR A 108 2.74 -0.73 -8.14
N TYR A 109 3.74 -0.20 -7.44
CA TYR A 109 3.94 1.24 -7.30
C TYR A 109 5.38 1.59 -7.66
N THR A 110 5.58 2.59 -8.51
CA THR A 110 6.91 3.04 -8.92
C THR A 110 7.17 4.41 -8.33
N LEU A 111 8.21 4.51 -7.51
CA LEU A 111 8.70 5.77 -6.98
C LEU A 111 9.82 6.24 -7.92
N ALA A 112 9.76 7.50 -8.35
CA ALA A 112 10.73 8.07 -9.26
C ALA A 112 11.07 9.51 -8.86
N VAL A 113 12.33 9.88 -9.07
CA VAL A 113 12.82 11.25 -9.00
C VAL A 113 13.47 11.60 -10.35
N THR A 114 13.20 12.80 -10.85
CA THR A 114 13.80 13.33 -12.08
C THR A 114 14.43 14.68 -11.78
N VAL A 115 15.64 14.91 -12.28
CA VAL A 115 16.38 16.18 -12.14
C VAL A 115 16.23 17.08 -13.35
#